data_AF-A0A0K0F0S5-F1
#
_entry.id   AF-A0A0K0F0S5-F1
#
_cell.length_a   1.000
_cell.length_b   1.000
_cell.length_c   1.000
_cell.angle_alpha   90.00
_cell.angle_beta   90.00
_cell.angle_gamma   90.00
#
_symmetry.space_group_name_H-M   'P 1'
#
loop_
_entity.id
_entity.type
_entity.pdbx_description
1 polymer ?
#
loop_
_entity_poly.entity_id
_entity_poly.type
_entity_poly.pdbx_seq_one_letter_code
_entity_poly.pdbx_strand_id
1 'polypeptide(L)'
;MKVLCEVLFALICLHIVAGFGGLTRLRIQQETRKDMSDDGKKRFDKHQKAMEQLVKLSNQIHDVKPSKDDDKFNLAPMSNPSMYQGDMILNKHQSEYLLAEAKMKLEAKHANKTGPDAEKEIVNKLKKNRAYKKNSPFKWKFPIPYYIDGVKSVGVIDNAIKNMERETCLTFKKTGPFKDRLGFRIFPGQGCYSYIGPISDNKPQDVSIGEGCEWNGIVQHEVSHALGLFHEQSRPDRDNYLDIAIQNVSPNQRHNYDKSSLAETETFGIPYDYGSHMQYDKKAFSSNGQLTMIPKNKLYVNTIGQFGKMQFNDVKLLNTIYCSNICKGGIKCNNGGYEDPKKCGTCRCPSMLGGPTCEDVAKNPPSCGKENIMTASSQEKSFSIDGVKNCVFLIKAENNKKVKISIDKGNFNPAERCFPGIALQIKYNIDKTITGPTFCGVVKPQALISEGNQMLLNYVGTSSQHMLKFRYKQA
;
A
#
# COMPACT_ATOMS: atom_id res chain seq x y z
N MET A 1 33.74 51.39 22.83
CA MET A 1 33.44 50.04 23.37
C MET A 1 31.97 49.92 23.81
N LYS A 2 31.02 50.33 22.95
CA LYS A 2 29.57 50.25 23.23
C LYS A 2 28.71 50.04 21.96
N VAL A 3 29.34 49.68 20.82
CA VAL A 3 28.66 49.44 19.53
C VAL A 3 28.93 48.03 19.00
N LEU A 4 29.81 47.25 19.66
CA LEU A 4 30.08 45.86 19.28
C LEU A 4 29.21 44.82 20.00
N CYS A 5 28.36 45.23 20.95
CA CYS A 5 27.56 44.31 21.76
C CYS A 5 26.10 44.14 21.25
N GLU A 6 25.57 45.10 20.50
CA GLU A 6 24.18 45.02 19.98
C GLU A 6 24.09 44.30 18.63
N VAL A 7 25.18 44.22 17.86
CA VAL A 7 25.20 43.48 16.58
C VAL A 7 25.35 41.97 16.82
N LEU A 8 25.93 41.54 17.94
CA LEU A 8 26.11 40.12 18.25
C LEU A 8 24.85 39.46 18.85
N PHE A 9 23.93 40.24 19.43
CA PHE A 9 22.64 39.73 19.93
C PHE A 9 21.59 39.59 18.81
N ALA A 10 21.69 40.40 17.75
CA ALA A 10 20.81 40.31 16.57
C ALA A 10 21.13 39.11 15.66
N LEU A 11 22.37 38.59 15.69
CA LEU A 11 22.79 37.43 14.88
C LEU A 11 22.64 36.09 15.59
N ILE A 12 22.33 36.07 16.89
CA ILE A 12 22.12 34.83 17.67
C ILE A 12 20.63 34.55 17.93
N CYS A 13 19.73 35.50 17.67
CA CYS A 13 18.28 35.26 17.70
C CYS A 13 17.67 34.76 16.37
N LEU A 14 18.48 34.41 15.36
CA LEU A 14 17.98 33.76 14.12
C LEU A 14 17.93 32.23 14.18
N HIS A 15 18.17 31.62 15.35
CA HIS A 15 18.19 30.16 15.53
C HIS A 15 17.12 29.56 16.43
N ILE A 16 16.18 30.34 16.95
CA ILE A 16 15.00 29.76 17.60
C ILE A 16 13.75 30.60 17.28
N VAL A 17 13.20 30.36 16.10
CA VAL A 17 11.75 30.33 15.94
C VAL A 17 11.42 28.96 15.37
N ALA A 18 11.35 27.97 16.26
CA ALA A 18 10.58 26.76 16.01
C ALA A 18 9.10 27.17 15.95
N GLY A 19 8.73 27.81 14.83
CA GLY A 19 7.37 28.19 14.52
C GLY A 19 6.72 27.04 13.76
N PHE A 20 5.64 26.52 14.32
CA PHE A 20 4.69 25.62 13.66
C PHE A 20 4.18 26.25 12.35
N GLY A 21 4.88 26.04 11.24
CA GLY A 21 4.50 26.50 9.91
C GLY A 21 5.07 25.57 8.85
N GLY A 22 4.21 24.91 8.08
CA GLY A 22 4.60 23.93 7.06
C GLY A 22 5.56 24.48 5.99
N LEU A 23 6.18 23.57 5.24
CA LEU A 23 7.21 23.87 4.23
C LEU A 23 6.58 24.31 2.91
N THR A 24 7.25 25.20 2.17
CA THR A 24 6.85 25.54 0.80
C THR A 24 7.26 24.43 -0.18
N ARG A 25 6.56 24.30 -1.31
CA ARG A 25 6.88 23.31 -2.34
C ARG A 25 8.33 23.39 -2.82
N LEU A 26 8.84 24.60 -3.07
CA LEU A 26 10.23 24.79 -3.52
C LEU A 26 11.24 24.30 -2.48
N ARG A 27 10.99 24.55 -1.19
CA ARG A 27 11.85 24.08 -0.11
C ARG A 27 11.83 22.55 -0.02
N ILE A 28 10.65 21.94 -0.14
CA ILE A 28 10.50 20.47 -0.16
C ILE A 28 11.28 19.87 -1.34
N GLN A 29 11.19 20.46 -2.53
CA GLN A 29 11.95 20.02 -3.71
C GLN A 29 13.46 20.10 -3.46
N GLN A 30 13.95 21.20 -2.87
CA GLN A 30 15.38 21.39 -2.57
C GLN A 30 15.88 20.39 -1.52
N GLU A 31 15.14 20.21 -0.42
CA GLU A 31 15.46 19.27 0.65
C GLU A 31 15.44 17.82 0.13
N THR A 32 14.42 17.44 -0.66
CA THR A 32 14.32 16.12 -1.31
C THR A 32 15.51 15.85 -2.23
N ARG A 33 15.89 16.84 -3.04
CA ARG A 33 16.96 16.73 -4.03
C ARG A 33 18.35 16.62 -3.39
N LYS A 34 18.56 17.16 -2.19
CA LYS A 34 19.87 17.34 -1.55
C LYS A 34 20.65 16.01 -1.42
N ASP A 35 19.99 14.99 -0.89
CA ASP A 35 20.63 13.73 -0.46
C ASP A 35 20.58 12.62 -1.54
N MET A 36 19.92 12.88 -2.66
CA MET A 36 19.89 12.01 -3.83
C MET A 36 21.28 11.86 -4.47
N SER A 37 21.49 10.73 -5.15
CA SER A 37 22.64 10.54 -6.03
C SER A 37 22.63 11.54 -7.19
N ASP A 38 23.76 11.76 -7.87
CA ASP A 38 23.80 12.69 -9.02
C ASP A 38 22.87 12.26 -10.17
N ASP A 39 22.71 10.95 -10.40
CA ASP A 39 21.76 10.42 -11.35
C ASP A 39 20.32 10.63 -10.85
N GLY A 40 20.09 10.41 -9.55
CA GLY A 40 18.83 10.68 -8.87
C GLY A 40 18.38 12.14 -9.01
N LYS A 41 19.28 13.09 -8.76
CA LYS A 41 19.03 14.54 -8.95
C LYS A 41 18.58 14.86 -10.37
N LYS A 42 19.30 14.35 -11.39
CA LYS A 42 18.95 14.57 -12.80
C LYS A 42 17.58 14.00 -13.16
N ARG A 43 17.22 12.85 -12.61
CA ARG A 43 15.91 12.21 -12.84
C ARG A 43 14.80 12.95 -12.11
N PHE A 44 15.03 13.33 -10.87
CA PHE A 44 14.11 14.14 -10.08
C PHE A 44 13.82 15.48 -10.76
N ASP A 45 14.83 16.17 -11.29
CA ASP A 45 14.65 17.43 -12.02
C ASP A 45 13.78 17.25 -13.29
N LYS A 46 13.92 16.13 -14.00
CA LYS A 46 13.05 15.79 -15.14
C LYS A 46 11.64 15.44 -14.69
N HIS A 47 11.52 14.69 -13.59
CA HIS A 47 10.25 14.33 -12.96
C HIS A 47 9.48 15.59 -12.53
N GLN A 48 10.12 16.58 -11.91
CA GLN A 48 9.46 17.84 -11.52
C GLN A 48 8.81 18.55 -12.71
N LYS A 49 9.53 18.66 -13.84
CA LYS A 49 8.99 19.27 -15.07
C LYS A 49 7.76 18.53 -15.59
N ALA A 50 7.75 17.20 -15.51
CA ALA A 50 6.58 16.41 -15.87
C ALA A 50 5.42 16.61 -14.88
N MET A 51 5.70 16.65 -13.58
CA MET A 51 4.70 16.88 -12.54
C MET A 51 4.02 18.25 -12.67
N GLU A 52 4.77 19.31 -12.99
CA GLU A 52 4.18 20.63 -13.27
C GLU A 52 3.14 20.58 -14.40
N GLN A 53 3.46 19.86 -15.48
CA GLN A 53 2.55 19.67 -16.62
C GLN A 53 1.35 18.78 -16.26
N LEU A 54 1.57 17.69 -15.53
CA LEU A 54 0.51 16.80 -15.06
C LEU A 54 -0.47 17.51 -14.15
N VAL A 55 0.02 18.29 -13.18
CA VAL A 55 -0.82 19.10 -12.27
C VAL A 55 -1.64 20.10 -13.08
N LYS A 56 -1.03 20.78 -14.07
CA LYS A 56 -1.76 21.72 -14.94
C LYS A 56 -2.88 21.03 -15.72
N LEU A 57 -2.61 19.89 -16.35
CA LEU A 57 -3.60 19.13 -17.10
C LEU A 57 -4.71 18.59 -16.19
N SER A 58 -4.35 18.04 -15.03
CA SER A 58 -5.29 17.55 -14.02
C SER A 58 -6.23 18.67 -13.55
N ASN A 59 -5.68 19.87 -13.26
CA ASN A 59 -6.49 21.03 -12.90
C ASN A 59 -7.49 21.41 -13.99
N GLN A 60 -7.11 21.32 -15.27
CA GLN A 60 -8.04 21.58 -16.40
C GLN A 60 -9.11 20.48 -16.53
N ILE A 61 -8.74 19.22 -16.31
CA ILE A 61 -9.68 18.08 -16.35
C ILE A 61 -10.73 18.21 -15.23
N HIS A 62 -10.34 18.68 -14.06
CA HIS A 62 -11.21 18.74 -12.87
C HIS A 62 -11.77 20.13 -12.55
N ASP A 63 -11.62 21.09 -13.47
CA ASP A 63 -12.07 22.49 -13.30
C ASP A 63 -11.55 23.15 -12.01
N VAL A 64 -10.31 22.81 -11.62
CA VAL A 64 -9.67 23.33 -10.43
C VAL A 64 -8.94 24.62 -10.78
N LYS A 65 -9.32 25.71 -10.12
CA LYS A 65 -8.55 26.96 -10.19
C LYS A 65 -7.23 26.76 -9.43
N PRO A 66 -6.07 27.04 -10.04
CA PRO A 66 -4.79 26.99 -9.32
C PRO A 66 -4.84 27.88 -8.09
N SER A 67 -4.38 27.36 -6.94
CA SER A 67 -4.16 28.20 -5.76
C SER A 67 -3.05 29.21 -6.08
N LYS A 68 -3.22 30.46 -5.64
CA LYS A 68 -2.16 31.49 -5.73
C LYS A 68 -1.22 31.45 -4.53
N ASP A 69 -1.57 30.70 -3.49
CA ASP A 69 -0.81 30.65 -2.25
C ASP A 69 0.26 29.56 -2.34
N ASP A 70 1.47 29.89 -1.86
CA ASP A 70 2.49 28.89 -1.57
C ASP A 70 2.01 28.05 -0.38
N ASP A 71 1.24 27.00 -0.69
CA ASP A 71 0.70 26.10 0.32
C ASP A 71 1.83 25.62 1.24
N LYS A 72 1.60 25.76 2.55
CA LYS A 72 2.44 25.16 3.58
C LYS A 72 2.02 23.72 3.77
N PHE A 73 2.91 22.78 3.50
CA PHE A 73 2.62 21.35 3.63
C PHE A 73 3.07 20.82 4.99
N ASN A 74 2.22 20.02 5.62
CA ASN A 74 2.62 19.09 6.67
C ASN A 74 2.95 17.75 6.01
N LEU A 75 4.23 17.41 5.93
CA LEU A 75 4.69 16.21 5.24
C LEU A 75 4.45 14.97 6.10
N ALA A 76 3.52 14.12 5.68
CA ALA A 76 3.57 12.71 6.06
C ALA A 76 4.69 12.02 5.26
N PRO A 77 5.35 10.97 5.80
CA PRO A 77 6.52 10.36 5.15
C PRO A 77 6.31 9.89 3.71
N MET A 78 5.10 9.45 3.34
CA MET A 78 4.71 8.97 1.99
C MET A 78 3.79 9.98 1.27
N SER A 79 3.94 11.28 1.53
CA SER A 79 3.07 12.32 0.96
C SER A 79 3.87 13.54 0.51
N ASN A 80 4.99 13.29 -0.16
CA ASN A 80 5.82 14.35 -0.74
C ASN A 80 5.09 14.98 -1.95
N PRO A 81 4.67 16.25 -1.88
CA PRO A 81 3.90 16.92 -2.94
C PRO A 81 4.70 17.14 -4.23
N SER A 82 6.00 16.85 -4.21
CA SER A 82 6.87 16.91 -5.38
C SER A 82 6.93 15.58 -6.12
N MET A 83 6.40 14.48 -5.56
CA MET A 83 6.43 13.16 -6.18
C MET A 83 5.09 12.85 -6.85
N TYR A 84 5.11 12.00 -7.88
CA TYR A 84 3.86 11.45 -8.41
C TYR A 84 3.25 10.56 -7.33
N GLN A 85 1.99 10.80 -6.98
CA GLN A 85 1.35 10.00 -5.95
C GLN A 85 2.15 9.98 -4.64
N GLY A 86 2.78 11.10 -4.26
CA GLY A 86 3.38 11.27 -2.93
C GLY A 86 4.75 10.62 -2.70
N ASP A 87 5.08 9.53 -3.39
CA ASP A 87 6.30 8.73 -3.11
C ASP A 87 6.90 8.06 -4.36
N MET A 88 6.39 8.35 -5.56
CA MET A 88 6.92 7.77 -6.80
C MET A 88 7.63 8.80 -7.68
N ILE A 89 8.88 8.47 -8.07
CA ILE A 89 9.62 9.21 -9.09
C ILE A 89 9.41 8.55 -10.45
N LEU A 90 8.79 9.30 -11.36
CA LEU A 90 8.56 8.88 -12.73
C LEU A 90 9.84 8.96 -13.57
N ASN A 91 10.13 7.92 -14.33
CA ASN A 91 11.10 8.01 -15.41
C ASN A 91 10.51 8.75 -16.63
N LYS A 92 11.35 9.00 -17.64
CA LYS A 92 10.94 9.74 -18.85
C LYS A 92 9.74 9.09 -19.57
N HIS A 93 9.78 7.79 -19.79
CA HIS A 93 8.74 7.06 -20.52
C HIS A 93 7.41 7.02 -19.77
N GLN A 94 7.46 6.82 -18.46
CA GLN A 94 6.28 6.88 -17.57
C GLN A 94 5.67 8.28 -17.58
N SER A 95 6.50 9.32 -17.48
CA SER A 95 6.07 10.72 -17.54
C SER A 95 5.38 11.05 -18.87
N GLU A 96 5.98 10.65 -20.00
CA GLU A 96 5.42 10.86 -21.33
C GLU A 96 4.08 10.14 -21.52
N TYR A 97 3.97 8.91 -21.00
CA TYR A 97 2.72 8.16 -21.02
C TYR A 97 1.60 8.88 -20.25
N LEU A 98 1.87 9.28 -19.01
CA LEU A 98 0.88 9.96 -18.16
C LEU A 98 0.46 11.31 -18.76
N LEU A 99 1.40 12.05 -19.35
CA LEU A 99 1.10 13.31 -20.05
C LEU A 99 0.23 13.08 -21.29
N ALA A 100 0.51 12.04 -22.06
CA ALA A 100 -0.31 11.67 -23.22
C ALA A 100 -1.72 11.26 -22.78
N GLU A 101 -1.84 10.45 -21.73
CA GLU A 101 -3.12 10.05 -21.16
C GLU A 101 -3.94 11.25 -20.66
N ALA A 102 -3.31 12.14 -19.91
CA ALA A 102 -3.96 13.35 -19.40
C ALA A 102 -4.44 14.27 -20.53
N LYS A 103 -3.65 14.45 -21.59
CA LYS A 103 -4.06 15.23 -22.78
C LYS A 103 -5.29 14.60 -23.46
N MET A 104 -5.28 13.28 -23.66
CA MET A 104 -6.43 12.58 -24.26
C MET A 104 -7.70 12.69 -23.39
N LYS A 105 -7.56 12.65 -22.05
CA LYS A 105 -8.68 12.86 -21.13
C LYS A 105 -9.23 14.30 -21.22
N LEU A 106 -8.35 15.29 -21.33
CA LEU A 106 -8.76 16.68 -21.50
C LEU A 106 -9.47 16.91 -22.85
N GLU A 107 -8.96 16.33 -23.93
CA GLU A 107 -9.60 16.36 -25.26
C GLU A 107 -10.98 15.70 -25.23
N ALA A 108 -11.10 14.53 -24.60
CA ALA A 108 -12.36 13.82 -24.44
C ALA A 108 -13.38 14.66 -23.64
N LYS A 109 -12.93 15.30 -22.55
CA LYS A 109 -13.75 16.26 -21.79
C LYS A 109 -14.26 17.40 -22.66
N HIS A 110 -13.40 18.06 -23.44
CA HIS A 110 -13.81 19.15 -24.33
C HIS A 110 -14.79 18.68 -25.43
N ALA A 111 -14.71 17.41 -25.83
CA ALA A 111 -15.64 16.79 -26.76
C ALA A 111 -16.92 16.24 -26.09
N ASN A 112 -17.16 16.51 -24.81
CA ASN A 112 -18.25 15.94 -24.00
C ASN A 112 -18.31 14.40 -24.03
N LYS A 113 -17.16 13.74 -24.23
CA LYS A 113 -16.99 12.29 -24.15
C LYS A 113 -16.44 11.93 -22.77
N THR A 114 -17.32 11.59 -21.85
CA THR A 114 -16.94 11.23 -20.47
C THR A 114 -17.45 9.83 -20.12
N GLY A 115 -16.96 9.28 -19.01
CA GLY A 115 -17.39 7.98 -18.50
C GLY A 115 -16.59 6.78 -19.01
N PRO A 116 -17.03 5.55 -18.66
CA PRO A 116 -16.23 4.34 -18.83
C PRO A 116 -15.84 4.02 -20.28
N ASP A 117 -16.69 4.32 -21.24
CA ASP A 117 -16.42 4.05 -22.66
C ASP A 117 -15.32 4.96 -23.21
N ALA A 118 -15.34 6.25 -22.83
CA ALA A 118 -14.29 7.19 -23.17
C ALA A 118 -12.95 6.80 -22.52
N GLU A 119 -12.97 6.41 -21.24
CA GLU A 119 -11.79 5.88 -20.55
C GLU A 119 -11.23 4.65 -21.30
N LYS A 120 -12.08 3.70 -21.67
CA LYS A 120 -11.71 2.49 -22.41
C LYS A 120 -11.14 2.79 -23.80
N GLU A 121 -11.67 3.79 -24.50
CA GLU A 121 -11.14 4.24 -25.80
C GLU A 121 -9.71 4.79 -25.65
N ILE A 122 -9.49 5.67 -24.67
CA ILE A 122 -8.17 6.26 -24.37
C ILE A 122 -7.16 5.16 -24.04
N VAL A 123 -7.54 4.23 -23.16
CA VAL A 123 -6.74 3.06 -22.80
C VAL A 123 -6.35 2.27 -24.05
N ASN A 124 -7.32 1.95 -24.91
CA ASN A 124 -7.09 1.16 -26.11
C ASN A 124 -6.14 1.86 -27.10
N LYS A 125 -6.22 3.19 -27.23
CA LYS A 125 -5.27 3.97 -28.02
C LYS A 125 -3.85 3.91 -27.45
N LEU A 126 -3.72 3.96 -26.13
CA LEU A 126 -2.43 3.90 -25.43
C LEU A 126 -1.85 2.48 -25.30
N LYS A 127 -2.63 1.42 -25.55
CA LYS A 127 -2.16 0.02 -25.45
C LYS A 127 -0.89 -0.27 -26.28
N LYS A 128 -0.73 0.38 -27.44
CA LYS A 128 0.46 0.25 -28.29
C LYS A 128 1.73 0.88 -27.71
N ASN A 129 1.58 1.82 -26.78
CA ASN A 129 2.67 2.63 -26.19
C ASN A 129 2.86 2.36 -24.69
N ARG A 130 2.36 1.23 -24.17
CA ARG A 130 2.41 0.92 -22.72
C ARG A 130 3.85 0.98 -22.19
N ALA A 131 4.06 1.86 -21.22
CA ALA A 131 5.36 2.10 -20.61
C ALA A 131 5.77 1.08 -19.55
N TYR A 132 4.81 0.32 -19.03
CA TYR A 132 5.06 -0.62 -17.96
C TYR A 132 5.28 -2.07 -18.48
N LYS A 133 6.42 -2.62 -18.05
CA LYS A 133 6.79 -4.04 -17.92
C LYS A 133 6.86 -4.94 -19.14
N LYS A 134 5.88 -4.94 -20.05
CA LYS A 134 5.93 -5.82 -21.23
C LYS A 134 7.01 -5.34 -22.23
N ASN A 135 7.25 -4.03 -22.27
CA ASN A 135 8.19 -3.36 -23.19
C ASN A 135 9.28 -2.55 -22.48
N SER A 136 9.48 -2.71 -21.16
CA SER A 136 10.59 -2.03 -20.47
C SER A 136 11.93 -2.59 -20.99
N PRO A 137 12.88 -1.74 -21.42
CA PRO A 137 14.21 -2.21 -21.82
C PRO A 137 15.00 -2.77 -20.62
N PHE A 138 14.64 -2.36 -19.40
CA PHE A 138 15.29 -2.79 -18.18
C PHE A 138 14.48 -3.86 -17.47
N LYS A 139 15.16 -4.88 -16.97
CA LYS A 139 14.60 -5.99 -16.19
C LYS A 139 15.50 -6.26 -14.98
N TRP A 140 14.88 -6.52 -13.84
CA TRP A 140 15.62 -6.97 -12.66
C TRP A 140 16.30 -8.31 -12.94
N LYS A 141 17.55 -8.42 -12.50
CA LYS A 141 18.29 -9.68 -12.42
C LYS A 141 18.40 -10.07 -10.96
N PHE A 142 18.07 -11.31 -10.65
CA PHE A 142 18.10 -11.85 -9.29
C PHE A 142 19.41 -12.63 -9.05
N PRO A 143 20.04 -12.51 -7.87
CA PRO A 143 19.63 -11.65 -6.76
C PRO A 143 19.89 -10.16 -7.05
N ILE A 144 18.96 -9.29 -6.65
CA ILE A 144 19.12 -7.83 -6.80
C ILE A 144 20.14 -7.36 -5.75
N PRO A 145 21.29 -6.79 -6.13
CA PRO A 145 22.23 -6.27 -5.16
C PRO A 145 21.68 -4.99 -4.53
N TYR A 146 21.90 -4.81 -3.23
CA TYR A 146 21.59 -3.56 -2.54
C TYR A 146 22.64 -3.23 -1.50
N TYR A 147 22.77 -1.94 -1.18
CA TYR A 147 23.55 -1.48 -0.03
C TYR A 147 22.78 -0.40 0.72
N ILE A 148 23.11 -0.25 2.00
CA ILE A 148 22.51 0.75 2.87
C ILE A 148 23.53 1.88 3.06
N ASP A 149 23.10 3.09 2.76
CA ASP A 149 23.92 4.29 2.78
C ASP A 149 23.35 5.27 3.80
N GLY A 150 23.83 5.21 5.04
CA GLY A 150 23.49 6.16 6.10
C GLY A 150 22.17 5.92 6.86
N VAL A 151 21.33 4.96 6.46
CA VAL A 151 20.11 4.63 7.23
C VAL A 151 20.48 3.93 8.54
N LYS A 152 19.99 4.47 9.67
CA LYS A 152 20.28 3.95 11.01
C LYS A 152 19.57 2.62 11.29
N SER A 153 18.33 2.48 10.84
CA SER A 153 17.45 1.33 11.12
C SER A 153 17.71 0.12 10.22
N VAL A 154 18.99 -0.28 10.11
CA VAL A 154 19.46 -1.39 9.26
C VAL A 154 18.68 -2.69 9.53
N GLY A 155 18.40 -3.00 10.80
CA GLY A 155 17.66 -4.21 11.17
C GLY A 155 16.24 -4.26 10.62
N VAL A 156 15.56 -3.11 10.49
CA VAL A 156 14.22 -3.06 9.90
C VAL A 156 14.28 -3.32 8.40
N ILE A 157 15.25 -2.71 7.70
CA ILE A 157 15.45 -2.94 6.26
C ILE A 157 15.76 -4.41 5.99
N ASP A 158 16.69 -4.99 6.75
CA ASP A 158 17.06 -6.40 6.60
C ASP A 158 15.87 -7.33 6.86
N ASN A 159 15.05 -7.05 7.87
CA ASN A 159 13.85 -7.82 8.16
C ASN A 159 12.79 -7.70 7.07
N ALA A 160 12.56 -6.49 6.54
CA ALA A 160 11.62 -6.24 5.47
C ALA A 160 11.98 -7.01 4.20
N ILE A 161 13.25 -6.94 3.79
CA ILE A 161 13.78 -7.65 2.61
C ILE A 161 13.72 -9.17 2.82
N LYS A 162 14.18 -9.68 3.96
CA LYS A 162 14.08 -11.12 4.29
C LYS A 162 12.64 -11.63 4.29
N ASN A 163 11.70 -10.80 4.75
CA ASN A 163 10.28 -11.13 4.68
C ASN A 163 9.83 -11.26 3.22
N MET A 164 10.22 -10.35 2.32
CA MET A 164 9.91 -10.47 0.89
C MET A 164 10.51 -11.75 0.29
N GLU A 165 11.76 -12.08 0.60
CA GLU A 165 12.42 -13.30 0.13
C GLU A 165 11.78 -14.57 0.67
N ARG A 166 11.16 -14.53 1.86
CA ARG A 166 10.45 -15.69 2.42
C ARG A 166 9.11 -15.92 1.72
N GLU A 167 8.43 -14.85 1.35
CA GLU A 167 7.09 -14.94 0.76
C GLU A 167 7.10 -15.05 -0.78
N THR A 168 8.23 -14.75 -1.43
CA THR A 168 8.36 -14.73 -2.89
C THR A 168 9.59 -15.49 -3.40
N CYS A 169 9.70 -15.70 -4.71
CA CYS A 169 10.95 -16.19 -5.31
C CYS A 169 12.05 -15.13 -5.46
N LEU A 170 11.73 -13.88 -5.16
CA LEU A 170 12.67 -12.77 -5.31
C LEU A 170 13.82 -12.97 -4.34
N THR A 171 15.03 -12.68 -4.81
CA THR A 171 16.24 -12.75 -3.97
C THR A 171 17.00 -11.44 -4.04
N PHE A 172 17.63 -11.08 -2.92
CA PHE A 172 18.36 -9.83 -2.74
C PHE A 172 19.72 -10.13 -2.13
N LYS A 173 20.74 -9.38 -2.53
CA LYS A 173 22.10 -9.54 -2.01
C LYS A 173 22.57 -8.23 -1.40
N LYS A 174 22.69 -8.19 -0.07
CA LYS A 174 23.32 -7.07 0.62
C LYS A 174 24.81 -7.04 0.29
N THR A 175 25.31 -5.89 -0.13
CA THR A 175 26.74 -5.69 -0.47
C THR A 175 27.26 -4.38 0.12
N GLY A 176 28.57 -4.13 -0.03
CA GLY A 176 29.11 -2.78 0.09
C GLY A 176 28.63 -1.86 -1.04
N PRO A 177 28.93 -0.55 -0.97
CA PRO A 177 28.57 0.42 -2.01
C PRO A 177 29.08 0.03 -3.40
N PHE A 178 28.27 0.30 -4.43
CA PHE A 178 28.63 0.08 -5.84
C PHE A 178 28.04 1.19 -6.72
N LYS A 179 28.57 1.36 -7.94
CA LYS A 179 28.15 2.44 -8.86
C LYS A 179 27.88 1.97 -10.30
N ASP A 180 28.33 0.78 -10.64
CA ASP A 180 28.55 0.25 -11.98
C ASP A 180 27.71 -0.99 -12.31
N ARG A 181 26.67 -1.24 -11.50
CA ARG A 181 25.70 -2.31 -11.75
C ARG A 181 24.30 -1.93 -11.26
N LEU A 182 23.29 -2.53 -11.90
CA LEU A 182 21.89 -2.45 -11.47
C LEU A 182 21.71 -2.95 -10.03
N GLY A 183 20.94 -2.22 -9.22
CA GLY A 183 20.62 -2.58 -7.84
C GLY A 183 19.98 -1.43 -7.07
N PHE A 184 19.96 -1.51 -5.75
CA PHE A 184 19.43 -0.45 -4.88
C PHE A 184 20.50 0.22 -4.04
N ARG A 185 20.40 1.55 -3.94
CA ARG A 185 21.01 2.34 -2.87
C ARG A 185 19.89 2.75 -1.91
N ILE A 186 19.87 2.16 -0.73
CA ILE A 186 18.87 2.47 0.31
C ILE A 186 19.45 3.58 1.20
N PHE A 187 18.84 4.76 1.22
CA PHE A 187 19.41 5.96 1.87
C PHE A 187 18.33 6.77 2.64
N PRO A 188 18.71 7.59 3.63
CA PRO A 188 17.77 8.35 4.44
C PRO A 188 17.43 9.70 3.79
N GLY A 189 16.68 9.68 2.69
CA GLY A 189 16.19 10.90 2.06
C GLY A 189 15.04 11.55 2.83
N GLN A 190 14.47 12.62 2.28
CA GLN A 190 13.30 13.30 2.85
C GLN A 190 12.02 12.52 2.57
N GLY A 191 11.60 11.71 3.55
CA GLY A 191 10.45 10.81 3.45
C GLY A 191 10.77 9.46 2.81
N CYS A 192 9.72 8.75 2.41
CA CYS A 192 9.77 7.44 1.81
C CYS A 192 9.40 7.60 0.33
N TYR A 193 10.26 7.10 -0.56
CA TYR A 193 9.98 7.13 -1.99
C TYR A 193 10.90 6.21 -2.79
N SER A 194 10.45 5.89 -3.99
CA SER A 194 11.16 5.00 -4.90
C SER A 194 10.84 5.33 -6.36
N TYR A 195 11.53 4.65 -7.26
CA TYR A 195 11.17 4.61 -8.68
C TYR A 195 10.24 3.44 -8.95
N ILE A 196 9.47 3.51 -10.04
CA ILE A 196 8.65 2.37 -10.47
C ILE A 196 9.41 1.49 -11.43
N GLY A 197 9.86 0.32 -10.96
CA GLY A 197 10.64 -0.64 -11.76
C GLY A 197 12.12 -0.27 -11.89
N PRO A 198 12.90 -1.06 -12.66
CA PRO A 198 14.30 -0.77 -12.95
C PRO A 198 14.41 0.41 -13.93
N ILE A 199 15.27 1.38 -13.61
CA ILE A 199 15.44 2.63 -14.39
C ILE A 199 16.76 2.73 -15.15
N SER A 200 17.62 1.71 -15.00
CA SER A 200 18.96 1.57 -15.57
C SER A 200 19.30 0.08 -15.67
N ASP A 201 20.35 -0.27 -16.41
CA ASP A 201 20.97 -1.61 -16.45
C ASP A 201 22.36 -1.66 -15.80
N ASN A 202 22.98 -0.50 -15.55
CA ASN A 202 24.38 -0.39 -15.14
C ASN A 202 24.62 0.54 -13.93
N LYS A 203 23.57 0.99 -13.25
CA LYS A 203 23.68 1.86 -12.06
C LYS A 203 22.67 1.46 -10.98
N PRO A 204 23.01 1.64 -9.69
CA PRO A 204 22.00 1.55 -8.63
C PRO A 204 20.97 2.66 -8.78
N GLN A 205 19.74 2.39 -8.35
CA GLN A 205 18.72 3.41 -8.15
C GLN A 205 18.51 3.69 -6.66
N ASP A 206 18.21 4.95 -6.36
CA ASP A 206 17.92 5.42 -5.02
C ASP A 206 16.55 4.88 -4.54
N VAL A 207 16.50 4.37 -3.30
CA VAL A 207 15.29 4.01 -2.56
C VAL A 207 15.37 4.72 -1.20
N SER A 208 14.48 5.68 -0.97
CA SER A 208 14.52 6.52 0.23
C SER A 208 13.78 5.87 1.38
N ILE A 209 14.50 5.61 2.48
CA ILE A 209 13.95 5.20 3.78
C ILE A 209 14.42 6.26 4.80
N GLY A 210 13.72 7.40 4.78
CA GLY A 210 13.94 8.51 5.69
C GLY A 210 13.33 8.32 7.08
N GLU A 211 13.31 9.41 7.85
CA GLU A 211 12.67 9.45 9.17
C GLU A 211 11.17 9.15 9.06
N GLY A 212 10.68 8.22 9.88
CA GLY A 212 9.28 7.78 9.89
C GLY A 212 8.97 6.64 8.90
N CYS A 213 9.94 6.23 8.09
CA CYS A 213 9.81 5.14 7.12
C CYS A 213 10.21 3.77 7.67
N GLU A 214 10.68 3.69 8.92
CA GLU A 214 11.35 2.52 9.49
C GLU A 214 10.36 1.46 10.01
N TRP A 215 9.36 1.14 9.18
CA TRP A 215 8.40 0.07 9.40
C TRP A 215 8.58 -1.01 8.33
N ASN A 216 8.42 -2.28 8.71
CA ASN A 216 8.54 -3.40 7.77
C ASN A 216 7.67 -3.21 6.52
N GLY A 217 6.40 -2.83 6.68
CA GLY A 217 5.49 -2.63 5.56
C GLY A 217 5.85 -1.43 4.68
N ILE A 218 6.43 -0.35 5.24
CA ILE A 218 6.86 0.82 4.47
C ILE A 218 8.13 0.49 3.67
N VAL A 219 9.12 -0.18 4.26
CA VAL A 219 10.28 -0.62 3.47
C VAL A 219 9.85 -1.57 2.35
N GLN A 220 8.90 -2.49 2.62
CA GLN A 220 8.33 -3.36 1.60
C GLN A 220 7.59 -2.57 0.51
N HIS A 221 6.90 -1.48 0.87
CA HIS A 221 6.22 -0.58 -0.06
C HIS A 221 7.18 0.04 -1.07
N GLU A 222 8.28 0.63 -0.58
CA GLU A 222 9.26 1.28 -1.46
C GLU A 222 10.03 0.29 -2.34
N VAL A 223 10.29 -0.92 -1.82
CA VAL A 223 10.87 -2.01 -2.62
C VAL A 223 9.85 -2.54 -3.62
N SER A 224 8.57 -2.62 -3.27
CA SER A 224 7.48 -2.99 -4.20
C SER A 224 7.35 -1.99 -5.35
N HIS A 225 7.48 -0.68 -5.09
CA HIS A 225 7.63 0.32 -6.15
C HIS A 225 8.84 0.05 -7.02
N ALA A 226 10.01 -0.20 -6.43
CA ALA A 226 11.22 -0.52 -7.20
C ALA A 226 11.05 -1.81 -8.06
N LEU A 227 10.24 -2.76 -7.60
CA LEU A 227 9.80 -3.95 -8.34
C LEU A 227 8.66 -3.68 -9.34
N GLY A 228 8.19 -2.45 -9.41
CA GLY A 228 7.25 -1.95 -10.41
C GLY A 228 5.80 -1.92 -9.97
N LEU A 229 5.47 -2.10 -8.69
CA LEU A 229 4.07 -1.95 -8.26
C LEU A 229 3.69 -0.47 -8.18
N PHE A 230 2.47 -0.16 -8.59
CA PHE A 230 1.81 1.12 -8.31
C PHE A 230 0.90 0.96 -7.09
N HIS A 231 0.30 2.05 -6.65
CA HIS A 231 -0.66 2.02 -5.56
C HIS A 231 -1.96 1.29 -5.88
N GLU A 232 -2.57 0.67 -4.88
CA GLU A 232 -3.84 -0.04 -5.00
C GLU A 232 -5.00 0.92 -5.35
N GLN A 233 -5.07 2.12 -4.74
CA GLN A 233 -6.11 3.11 -5.05
C GLN A 233 -5.97 3.78 -6.43
N SER A 234 -4.86 3.53 -7.13
CA SER A 234 -4.64 4.02 -8.50
C SER A 234 -5.25 3.10 -9.56
N ARG A 235 -5.71 1.90 -9.16
CA ARG A 235 -6.33 0.93 -10.07
C ARG A 235 -7.56 1.52 -10.78
N PRO A 236 -7.80 1.16 -12.04
CA PRO A 236 -8.98 1.64 -12.78
C PRO A 236 -10.32 1.23 -12.17
N ASP A 237 -10.36 0.08 -11.48
CA ASP A 237 -11.55 -0.46 -10.82
C ASP A 237 -11.76 0.09 -9.40
N ARG A 238 -10.89 1.01 -8.91
CA ARG A 238 -10.93 1.50 -7.53
C ARG A 238 -12.25 2.16 -7.13
N ASP A 239 -12.97 2.78 -8.09
CA ASP A 239 -14.26 3.42 -7.83
C ASP A 239 -15.38 2.40 -7.50
N ASN A 240 -15.15 1.09 -7.70
CA ASN A 240 -16.05 0.04 -7.19
C ASN A 240 -15.88 -0.22 -5.68
N TYR A 241 -14.80 0.29 -5.08
CA TYR A 241 -14.39 -0.01 -3.71
C TYR A 241 -14.24 1.26 -2.85
N LEU A 242 -13.84 2.38 -3.45
CA LEU A 242 -13.61 3.65 -2.76
C LEU A 242 -14.48 4.76 -3.36
N ASP A 243 -14.96 5.63 -2.48
CA ASP A 243 -15.41 6.97 -2.84
C ASP A 243 -14.30 7.97 -2.46
N ILE A 244 -13.93 8.84 -3.41
CA ILE A 244 -12.92 9.88 -3.18
C ILE A 244 -13.63 11.20 -2.84
N ALA A 245 -13.44 11.67 -1.61
CA ALA A 245 -13.95 12.97 -1.16
C ALA A 245 -13.00 14.09 -1.62
N ILE A 246 -13.02 14.37 -2.93
CA ILE A 246 -12.09 15.30 -3.59
C ILE A 246 -12.10 16.72 -2.99
N GLN A 247 -13.22 17.13 -2.39
CA GLN A 247 -13.37 18.40 -1.68
C GLN A 247 -12.51 18.50 -0.41
N ASN A 248 -12.16 17.35 0.20
CA ASN A 248 -11.27 17.29 1.36
C ASN A 248 -9.79 17.22 0.96
N VAL A 249 -9.50 16.95 -0.32
CA VAL A 249 -8.13 16.88 -0.84
C VAL A 249 -7.62 18.28 -1.14
N SER A 250 -6.40 18.58 -0.70
CA SER A 250 -5.72 19.84 -1.05
C SER A 250 -5.77 20.06 -2.57
N PRO A 251 -6.19 21.25 -3.05
CA PRO A 251 -6.35 21.50 -4.49
C PRO A 251 -5.12 21.12 -5.31
N ASN A 252 -3.92 21.43 -4.81
CA ASN A 252 -2.65 21.15 -5.47
C ASN A 252 -2.25 19.66 -5.43
N GLN A 253 -2.97 18.82 -4.69
CA GLN A 253 -2.71 17.38 -4.53
C GLN A 253 -3.80 16.48 -5.15
N ARG A 254 -4.82 17.06 -5.80
CA ARG A 254 -5.92 16.30 -6.42
C ARG A 254 -5.45 15.34 -7.51
N HIS A 255 -4.40 15.70 -8.24
CA HIS A 255 -3.79 14.86 -9.27
C HIS A 255 -3.31 13.50 -8.75
N ASN A 256 -3.00 13.36 -7.45
CA ASN A 256 -2.62 12.07 -6.86
C ASN A 256 -3.76 11.03 -6.88
N TYR A 257 -5.01 11.48 -7.06
CA TYR A 257 -6.20 10.63 -7.15
C TYR A 257 -6.63 10.35 -8.59
N ASP A 258 -5.93 10.88 -9.59
CA ASP A 258 -6.21 10.60 -10.99
C ASP A 258 -5.96 9.11 -11.26
N LYS A 259 -7.00 8.42 -11.74
CA LYS A 259 -6.86 7.04 -12.23
C LYS A 259 -5.95 7.07 -13.45
N SER A 260 -5.00 6.13 -13.54
CA SER A 260 -4.15 5.99 -14.72
C SER A 260 -4.19 4.58 -15.28
N SER A 261 -4.28 4.48 -16.60
CA SER A 261 -4.11 3.23 -17.34
C SER A 261 -2.69 2.67 -17.27
N LEU A 262 -1.73 3.45 -16.77
CA LEU A 262 -0.39 2.94 -16.46
C LEU A 262 -0.43 1.96 -15.27
N ALA A 263 -1.36 2.15 -14.34
CA ALA A 263 -1.63 1.22 -13.24
C ALA A 263 -2.56 0.06 -13.64
N GLU A 264 -3.20 0.14 -14.82
CA GLU A 264 -4.14 -0.87 -15.33
C GLU A 264 -3.46 -2.15 -15.80
N THR A 265 -2.16 -2.11 -16.13
CA THR A 265 -1.51 -3.19 -16.88
C THR A 265 -1.31 -4.45 -16.05
N GLU A 266 -2.39 -5.20 -16.02
CA GLU A 266 -2.60 -6.55 -15.52
C GLU A 266 -2.72 -6.60 -14.00
N THR A 267 -3.95 -6.48 -13.49
CA THR A 267 -4.31 -6.96 -12.15
C THR A 267 -4.10 -8.47 -12.02
N PHE A 268 -3.84 -9.17 -13.14
CA PHE A 268 -3.71 -10.64 -13.25
C PHE A 268 -4.90 -11.40 -12.65
N GLY A 269 -6.09 -10.78 -12.67
CA GLY A 269 -7.29 -11.33 -12.04
C GLY A 269 -7.25 -11.32 -10.50
N ILE A 270 -6.29 -10.61 -9.90
CA ILE A 270 -6.21 -10.40 -8.45
C ILE A 270 -7.22 -9.32 -8.06
N PRO A 271 -8.13 -9.61 -7.10
CA PRO A 271 -9.16 -8.66 -6.69
C PRO A 271 -8.55 -7.44 -6.00
N TYR A 272 -9.32 -6.36 -5.92
CA TYR A 272 -8.94 -5.19 -5.13
C TYR A 272 -8.81 -5.57 -3.64
N ASP A 273 -7.72 -5.15 -3.00
CA ASP A 273 -7.49 -5.45 -1.58
C ASP A 273 -7.30 -4.18 -0.74
N TYR A 274 -8.33 -3.81 0.04
CA TYR A 274 -8.26 -2.69 0.99
C TYR A 274 -7.09 -2.80 1.97
N GLY A 275 -6.63 -4.02 2.28
CA GLY A 275 -5.52 -4.25 3.18
C GLY A 275 -4.14 -4.20 2.53
N SER A 276 -4.06 -4.02 1.21
CA SER A 276 -2.78 -3.94 0.50
C SER A 276 -1.84 -2.94 1.17
N HIS A 277 -0.56 -3.28 1.29
CA HIS A 277 0.43 -2.30 1.75
C HIS A 277 0.64 -1.16 0.73
N MET A 278 0.19 -1.34 -0.52
CA MET A 278 0.19 -0.32 -1.56
C MET A 278 -1.06 0.58 -1.52
N GLN A 279 -1.98 0.37 -0.57
CA GLN A 279 -3.17 1.19 -0.38
C GLN A 279 -2.85 2.40 0.50
N TYR A 280 -3.14 3.61 0.02
CA TYR A 280 -3.03 4.83 0.82
C TYR A 280 -3.89 4.82 2.10
N ASP A 281 -3.46 5.65 3.06
CA ASP A 281 -4.23 6.01 4.26
C ASP A 281 -5.47 6.86 3.94
N LYS A 282 -6.53 6.64 4.72
CA LYS A 282 -7.85 7.28 4.59
C LYS A 282 -7.86 8.82 4.56
N LYS A 283 -6.82 9.48 5.07
CA LYS A 283 -6.67 10.96 5.08
C LYS A 283 -5.55 11.46 4.16
N ALA A 284 -4.99 10.62 3.29
CA ALA A 284 -3.91 11.03 2.39
C ALA A 284 -4.26 12.35 1.67
N PHE A 285 -3.32 13.31 1.69
CA PHE A 285 -3.47 14.63 1.08
C PHE A 285 -4.66 15.49 1.53
N SER A 286 -5.23 15.20 2.71
CA SER A 286 -6.31 16.01 3.29
C SER A 286 -5.83 17.42 3.65
N SER A 287 -6.61 18.45 3.28
CA SER A 287 -6.35 19.84 3.67
C SER A 287 -7.09 20.27 4.94
N ASN A 288 -8.05 19.46 5.40
CA ASN A 288 -8.92 19.78 6.53
C ASN A 288 -8.95 18.69 7.62
N GLY A 289 -8.07 17.70 7.53
CA GLY A 289 -7.98 16.56 8.44
C GLY A 289 -9.12 15.55 8.31
N GLN A 290 -10.07 15.77 7.40
CA GLN A 290 -11.17 14.85 7.13
C GLN A 290 -10.74 13.75 6.14
N LEU A 291 -11.56 12.69 6.05
CA LEU A 291 -11.32 11.56 5.15
C LEU A 291 -11.32 12.02 3.69
N THR A 292 -10.31 11.58 2.94
CA THR A 292 -10.21 11.77 1.49
C THR A 292 -10.55 10.50 0.74
N MET A 293 -10.29 9.32 1.33
CA MET A 293 -10.73 8.03 0.83
C MET A 293 -11.71 7.38 1.78
N ILE A 294 -12.87 7.02 1.24
CA ILE A 294 -13.98 6.42 1.97
C ILE A 294 -14.25 5.05 1.37
N PRO A 295 -13.92 3.94 2.07
CA PRO A 295 -14.33 2.62 1.63
C PRO A 295 -15.84 2.51 1.53
N LYS A 296 -16.34 2.05 0.38
CA LYS A 296 -17.77 1.77 0.17
C LYS A 296 -18.28 0.79 1.22
N ASN A 297 -17.44 -0.20 1.56
CA ASN A 297 -17.65 -0.97 2.77
C ASN A 297 -16.95 -0.30 3.97
N LYS A 298 -17.74 0.38 4.79
CA LYS A 298 -17.28 1.17 5.95
C LYS A 298 -16.52 0.36 7.00
N LEU A 299 -16.63 -0.98 7.02
CA LEU A 299 -15.85 -1.83 7.92
C LEU A 299 -14.33 -1.71 7.67
N TYR A 300 -13.94 -1.32 6.46
CA TYR A 300 -12.54 -1.19 6.05
C TYR A 300 -11.92 0.18 6.33
N VAL A 301 -12.67 1.14 6.89
CA VAL A 301 -12.19 2.53 7.07
C VAL A 301 -10.88 2.63 7.84
N ASN A 302 -10.64 1.73 8.79
CA ASN A 302 -9.39 1.69 9.56
C ASN A 302 -8.38 0.66 9.03
N THR A 303 -8.74 -0.14 8.02
CA THR A 303 -7.87 -1.17 7.42
C THR A 303 -7.00 -0.61 6.30
N ILE A 304 -7.51 0.35 5.52
CA ILE A 304 -6.72 1.04 4.49
C ILE A 304 -5.55 1.83 5.10
N GLY A 305 -4.44 1.94 4.37
CA GLY A 305 -3.24 2.66 4.84
C GLY A 305 -2.32 1.87 5.76
N GLN A 306 -2.53 0.56 5.90
CA GLN A 306 -1.73 -0.25 6.78
C GLN A 306 -0.25 -0.28 6.38
N PHE A 307 0.62 -0.29 7.39
CA PHE A 307 2.08 -0.26 7.24
C PHE A 307 2.78 -1.44 7.92
N GLY A 308 2.02 -2.48 8.29
CA GLY A 308 2.51 -3.63 9.04
C GLY A 308 3.38 -4.54 8.17
N LYS A 309 2.84 -4.98 7.02
CA LYS A 309 3.50 -5.89 6.06
C LYS A 309 2.70 -6.05 4.77
N MET A 310 3.30 -6.65 3.74
CA MET A 310 2.58 -7.16 2.57
C MET A 310 1.48 -8.15 2.95
N GLN A 311 0.32 -8.04 2.29
CA GLN A 311 -0.78 -8.99 2.40
C GLN A 311 -0.68 -10.10 1.34
N PHE A 312 -1.58 -11.09 1.41
CA PHE A 312 -1.53 -12.25 0.54
C PHE A 312 -1.59 -11.87 -0.95
N ASN A 313 -2.45 -10.92 -1.32
CA ASN A 313 -2.60 -10.47 -2.71
C ASN A 313 -1.41 -9.65 -3.21
N ASP A 314 -0.74 -8.89 -2.33
CA ASP A 314 0.51 -8.21 -2.68
C ASP A 314 1.60 -9.22 -3.06
N VAL A 315 1.76 -10.26 -2.25
CA VAL A 315 2.72 -11.34 -2.49
C VAL A 315 2.35 -12.13 -3.74
N LYS A 316 1.06 -12.45 -3.90
CA LYS A 316 0.54 -13.16 -5.08
C LYS A 316 0.85 -12.38 -6.35
N LEU A 317 0.63 -11.07 -6.35
CA LEU A 317 0.94 -10.20 -7.48
C LEU A 317 2.43 -10.26 -7.83
N LEU A 318 3.34 -10.08 -6.87
CA LEU A 318 4.78 -10.20 -7.11
C LEU A 318 5.18 -11.59 -7.64
N ASN A 319 4.61 -12.66 -7.10
CA ASN A 319 4.88 -14.02 -7.56
C ASN A 319 4.33 -14.30 -8.96
N THR A 320 3.13 -13.82 -9.29
CA THR A 320 2.58 -13.90 -10.64
C THR A 320 3.46 -13.16 -11.65
N ILE A 321 4.02 -12.04 -11.23
CA ILE A 321 4.88 -11.21 -12.07
C ILE A 321 6.24 -11.85 -12.34
N TYR A 322 6.93 -12.29 -11.28
CA TYR A 322 8.35 -12.63 -11.34
C TYR A 322 8.63 -14.13 -11.26
N CYS A 323 7.68 -14.91 -10.76
CA CYS A 323 7.90 -16.29 -10.33
C CYS A 323 7.05 -17.31 -11.10
N SER A 324 6.22 -16.87 -12.06
CA SER A 324 5.27 -17.73 -12.79
C SER A 324 5.90 -18.91 -13.51
N ASN A 325 7.19 -18.80 -13.87
CA ASN A 325 7.90 -19.80 -14.65
C ASN A 325 8.78 -20.73 -13.80
N ILE A 326 8.75 -20.60 -12.46
CA ILE A 326 9.60 -21.39 -11.57
C ILE A 326 9.06 -22.80 -11.39
N CYS A 327 7.77 -22.91 -11.09
CA CYS A 327 7.11 -24.20 -10.96
C CYS A 327 6.48 -24.60 -12.29
N LYS A 328 6.45 -25.91 -12.54
CA LYS A 328 5.85 -26.48 -13.77
C LYS A 328 4.32 -26.52 -13.71
N GLY A 329 3.71 -26.16 -12.58
CA GLY A 329 2.29 -26.37 -12.34
C GLY A 329 1.99 -27.82 -11.93
N GLY A 330 0.71 -28.16 -11.93
CA GLY A 330 0.23 -29.54 -11.72
C GLY A 330 -0.45 -29.79 -10.39
N ILE A 331 -0.52 -28.80 -9.50
CA ILE A 331 -1.33 -28.87 -8.29
C ILE A 331 -2.50 -27.90 -8.36
N LYS A 332 -3.60 -28.26 -7.69
CA LYS A 332 -4.77 -27.38 -7.53
C LYS A 332 -4.79 -26.83 -6.12
N CYS A 333 -4.71 -25.51 -6.01
CA CYS A 333 -4.89 -24.78 -4.76
C CYS A 333 -6.27 -24.13 -4.73
N ASN A 334 -7.05 -24.39 -3.69
CA ASN A 334 -8.40 -23.86 -3.51
C ASN A 334 -8.36 -22.49 -2.80
N ASN A 335 -9.53 -21.86 -2.65
CA ASN A 335 -9.71 -20.58 -1.95
C ASN A 335 -8.81 -19.43 -2.48
N GLY A 336 -8.43 -19.49 -3.76
CA GLY A 336 -7.55 -18.51 -4.41
C GLY A 336 -6.07 -18.65 -4.04
N GLY A 337 -5.68 -19.74 -3.37
CA GLY A 337 -4.30 -20.18 -3.21
C GLY A 337 -3.61 -20.42 -4.56
N TYR A 338 -2.28 -20.52 -4.53
CA TYR A 338 -1.46 -20.79 -5.72
C TYR A 338 -0.25 -21.64 -5.35
N GLU A 339 0.39 -22.26 -6.33
CA GLU A 339 1.60 -23.05 -6.08
C GLU A 339 2.73 -22.17 -5.54
N ASP A 340 3.36 -22.60 -4.44
CA ASP A 340 4.42 -21.85 -3.80
C ASP A 340 5.70 -21.90 -4.66
N PRO A 341 6.19 -20.77 -5.20
CA PRO A 341 7.38 -20.77 -6.05
C PRO A 341 8.67 -21.11 -5.29
N LYS A 342 8.67 -21.11 -3.95
CA LYS A 342 9.80 -21.58 -3.15
C LYS A 342 9.74 -23.08 -2.86
N LYS A 343 8.57 -23.70 -3.05
CA LYS A 343 8.32 -25.10 -2.74
C LYS A 343 7.27 -25.66 -3.72
N CYS A 344 7.69 -25.85 -4.97
CA CYS A 344 6.86 -26.44 -6.00
C CYS A 344 6.25 -27.76 -5.53
N GLY A 345 5.01 -28.03 -5.95
CA GLY A 345 4.18 -29.13 -5.47
C GLY A 345 3.44 -28.86 -4.16
N THR A 346 3.58 -27.66 -3.56
CA THR A 346 2.78 -27.27 -2.38
C THR A 346 2.03 -25.96 -2.60
N CYS A 347 0.88 -25.82 -1.93
CA CYS A 347 0.08 -24.61 -2.02
C CYS A 347 0.51 -23.56 -1.02
N ARG A 348 0.59 -22.32 -1.51
CA ARG A 348 0.63 -21.11 -0.70
C ARG A 348 -0.80 -20.61 -0.47
N CYS A 349 -1.20 -20.58 0.80
CA CYS A 349 -2.59 -20.36 1.17
C CYS A 349 -2.87 -18.91 1.62
N PRO A 350 -4.09 -18.39 1.37
CA PRO A 350 -4.53 -17.14 1.96
C PRO A 350 -4.39 -17.14 3.48
N SER A 351 -4.21 -15.97 4.09
CA SER A 351 -4.15 -15.86 5.54
C SER A 351 -5.38 -16.50 6.21
N MET A 352 -5.13 -17.16 7.35
CA MET A 352 -6.09 -17.98 8.13
C MET A 352 -6.38 -19.38 7.55
N LEU A 353 -5.86 -19.71 6.37
CA LEU A 353 -6.00 -21.04 5.76
C LEU A 353 -4.64 -21.75 5.69
N GLY A 354 -4.66 -23.07 5.49
CA GLY A 354 -3.49 -23.92 5.37
C GLY A 354 -3.83 -25.26 4.75
N GLY A 355 -2.98 -26.26 5.02
CA GLY A 355 -3.14 -27.59 4.44
C GLY A 355 -2.61 -27.70 3.01
N PRO A 356 -2.67 -28.91 2.42
CA PRO A 356 -2.09 -29.17 1.10
C PRO A 356 -2.84 -28.46 -0.04
N THR A 357 -4.14 -28.17 0.13
CA THR A 357 -5.01 -27.58 -0.91
C THR A 357 -5.57 -26.21 -0.52
N CYS A 358 -5.20 -25.65 0.63
CA CYS A 358 -5.78 -24.40 1.17
C CYS A 358 -7.25 -24.48 1.58
N GLU A 359 -7.77 -25.67 1.86
CA GLU A 359 -9.12 -25.88 2.41
C GLU A 359 -9.13 -25.97 3.94
N ASP A 360 -7.98 -26.32 4.53
CA ASP A 360 -7.86 -26.44 5.98
C ASP A 360 -7.75 -25.05 6.61
N VAL A 361 -8.22 -24.96 7.85
CA VAL A 361 -7.97 -23.78 8.69
C VAL A 361 -6.54 -23.83 9.19
N ALA A 362 -5.88 -22.67 9.28
CA ALA A 362 -4.56 -22.56 9.88
C ALA A 362 -4.54 -23.21 11.28
N LYS A 363 -3.48 -23.98 11.57
CA LYS A 363 -3.34 -24.66 12.86
C LYS A 363 -3.13 -23.64 13.97
N ASN A 364 -3.89 -23.78 15.04
CA ASN A 364 -3.74 -22.96 16.23
C ASN A 364 -2.66 -23.50 17.18
N PRO A 365 -1.97 -22.63 17.93
CA PRO A 365 -1.15 -23.07 19.06
C PRO A 365 -2.04 -23.65 20.17
N PRO A 366 -1.49 -24.50 21.06
CA PRO A 366 -2.26 -25.13 22.16
C PRO A 366 -3.00 -24.14 23.07
N SER A 367 -2.49 -22.91 23.22
CA SER A 367 -3.11 -21.86 24.03
C SER A 367 -4.50 -21.40 23.54
N CYS A 368 -4.84 -21.71 22.29
CA CYS A 368 -6.14 -21.40 21.68
C CYS A 368 -7.21 -22.48 21.93
N GLY A 369 -6.88 -23.57 22.63
CA GLY A 369 -7.77 -24.70 22.83
C GLY A 369 -7.75 -25.69 21.65
N LYS A 370 -8.62 -26.70 21.74
CA LYS A 370 -8.65 -27.83 20.78
C LYS A 370 -9.47 -27.55 19.53
N GLU A 371 -10.45 -26.65 19.59
CA GLU A 371 -11.37 -26.39 18.48
C GLU A 371 -11.01 -25.09 17.74
N ASN A 372 -10.75 -25.21 16.44
CA ASN A 372 -10.53 -24.10 15.51
C ASN A 372 -11.64 -24.00 14.44
N ILE A 373 -12.65 -24.88 14.50
CA ILE A 373 -13.80 -24.91 13.59
C ILE A 373 -15.09 -24.95 14.44
N MET A 374 -15.99 -24.02 14.17
CA MET A 374 -17.29 -23.88 14.83
C MET A 374 -18.43 -24.07 13.81
N THR A 375 -19.43 -24.87 14.16
CA THR A 375 -20.63 -25.06 13.33
C THR A 375 -21.74 -24.10 13.72
N ALA A 376 -22.14 -23.24 12.78
CA ALA A 376 -23.27 -22.34 12.88
C ALA A 376 -24.56 -23.09 12.51
N SER A 377 -25.50 -23.18 13.46
CA SER A 377 -26.85 -23.74 13.25
C SER A 377 -27.90 -22.63 13.38
N SER A 378 -29.18 -22.96 13.23
CA SER A 378 -30.30 -22.03 13.43
C SER A 378 -30.33 -21.43 14.85
N GLN A 379 -29.89 -22.20 15.85
CA GLN A 379 -29.74 -21.76 17.22
C GLN A 379 -28.50 -20.87 17.38
N GLU A 380 -28.70 -19.73 18.03
CA GLU A 380 -27.61 -18.80 18.35
C GLU A 380 -26.71 -19.36 19.46
N LYS A 381 -25.40 -19.35 19.21
CA LYS A 381 -24.37 -19.80 20.14
C LYS A 381 -23.49 -18.62 20.54
N SER A 382 -22.98 -18.63 21.76
CA SER A 382 -22.04 -17.62 22.26
C SER A 382 -20.61 -18.15 22.25
N PHE A 383 -19.65 -17.28 21.96
CA PHE A 383 -18.23 -17.57 22.03
C PHE A 383 -17.49 -16.42 22.72
N SER A 384 -16.48 -16.75 23.52
CA SER A 384 -15.58 -15.77 24.14
C SER A 384 -14.14 -16.24 24.09
N ILE A 385 -13.22 -15.31 23.88
CA ILE A 385 -11.78 -15.51 23.96
C ILE A 385 -11.12 -14.28 24.58
N ASP A 386 -10.08 -14.49 25.38
CA ASP A 386 -9.34 -13.43 26.05
C ASP A 386 -7.85 -13.77 26.23
N GLY A 387 -7.11 -12.74 26.61
CA GLY A 387 -5.70 -12.81 26.97
C GLY A 387 -4.74 -12.78 25.78
N VAL A 388 -3.47 -13.06 26.08
CA VAL A 388 -2.35 -13.01 25.11
C VAL A 388 -2.34 -14.27 24.25
N LYS A 389 -2.98 -14.20 23.08
CA LYS A 389 -3.13 -15.34 22.16
C LYS A 389 -3.22 -14.87 20.72
N ASN A 390 -2.81 -15.73 19.78
CA ASN A 390 -3.05 -15.57 18.35
C ASN A 390 -3.78 -16.80 17.84
N CYS A 391 -5.08 -16.67 17.61
CA CYS A 391 -5.97 -17.78 17.31
C CYS A 391 -6.76 -17.51 16.03
N VAL A 392 -6.90 -18.53 15.20
CA VAL A 392 -7.71 -18.53 13.99
C VAL A 392 -8.91 -19.45 14.21
N PHE A 393 -10.08 -18.99 13.79
CA PHE A 393 -11.32 -19.77 13.85
C PHE A 393 -12.04 -19.71 12.51
N LEU A 394 -12.60 -20.85 12.10
CA LEU A 394 -13.58 -20.94 11.02
C LEU A 394 -14.96 -21.17 11.59
N ILE A 395 -15.91 -20.33 11.24
CA ILE A 395 -17.33 -20.59 11.46
C ILE A 395 -17.92 -21.08 10.14
N LYS A 396 -18.57 -22.24 10.16
CA LYS A 396 -19.16 -22.88 8.98
C LYS A 396 -20.67 -23.07 9.18
N ALA A 397 -21.46 -22.60 8.22
CA ALA A 397 -22.89 -22.87 8.12
C ALA A 397 -23.15 -24.00 7.10
N GLU A 398 -24.42 -24.43 7.01
CA GLU A 398 -24.87 -25.35 5.97
C GLU A 398 -24.61 -24.79 4.56
N ASN A 399 -24.53 -25.67 3.57
CA ASN A 399 -24.37 -25.24 2.18
C ASN A 399 -25.54 -24.32 1.77
N ASN A 400 -25.24 -23.26 1.01
CA ASN A 400 -26.18 -22.20 0.59
C ASN A 400 -26.71 -21.30 1.71
N LYS A 401 -26.27 -21.48 2.96
CA LYS A 401 -26.56 -20.58 4.08
C LYS A 401 -25.41 -19.65 4.33
N LYS A 402 -25.66 -18.57 5.07
CA LYS A 402 -24.63 -17.61 5.46
C LYS A 402 -24.33 -17.75 6.96
N VAL A 403 -23.18 -17.25 7.39
CA VAL A 403 -22.84 -17.11 8.79
C VAL A 403 -23.17 -15.68 9.21
N LYS A 404 -23.95 -15.52 10.28
CA LYS A 404 -24.09 -14.25 10.97
C LYS A 404 -23.31 -14.31 12.27
N ILE A 405 -22.45 -13.31 12.49
CA ILE A 405 -21.89 -13.03 13.80
C ILE A 405 -22.47 -11.72 14.34
N SER A 406 -22.68 -11.65 15.64
CA SER A 406 -23.07 -10.47 16.39
C SER A 406 -21.99 -10.24 17.45
N ILE A 407 -21.09 -9.30 17.20
CA ILE A 407 -20.06 -8.92 18.18
C ILE A 407 -20.76 -8.22 19.33
N ASP A 408 -20.60 -8.75 20.54
CA ASP A 408 -21.17 -8.15 21.75
C ASP A 408 -20.17 -7.16 22.37
N LYS A 409 -18.89 -7.55 22.42
CA LYS A 409 -17.81 -6.72 22.96
C LYS A 409 -16.45 -7.18 22.44
N GLY A 410 -15.58 -6.24 22.09
CA GLY A 410 -14.16 -6.50 21.86
C GLY A 410 -13.29 -5.44 22.52
N ASN A 411 -12.12 -5.83 22.99
CA ASN A 411 -11.14 -4.92 23.59
C ASN A 411 -9.74 -5.28 23.09
N PHE A 412 -9.09 -4.34 22.42
CA PHE A 412 -7.73 -4.44 21.89
C PHE A 412 -7.02 -3.09 22.07
N ASN A 413 -5.72 -3.06 21.78
CA ASN A 413 -5.00 -1.80 21.71
C ASN A 413 -5.63 -0.88 20.64
N PRO A 414 -5.89 0.41 20.96
CA PRO A 414 -6.38 1.36 19.98
C PRO A 414 -5.29 1.65 18.94
N ALA A 415 -5.69 1.77 17.67
CA ALA A 415 -4.81 2.16 16.58
C ALA A 415 -5.61 2.92 15.53
N GLU A 416 -5.08 4.04 15.02
CA GLU A 416 -5.73 4.82 13.95
C GLU A 416 -5.78 4.03 12.62
N ARG A 417 -4.69 3.28 12.36
CA ARG A 417 -4.55 2.31 11.28
C ARG A 417 -4.52 0.92 11.90
N CYS A 418 -5.60 0.19 11.72
CA CYS A 418 -5.82 -1.13 12.30
C CYS A 418 -5.61 -2.20 11.23
N PHE A 419 -4.55 -2.99 11.38
CA PHE A 419 -4.10 -3.89 10.33
C PHE A 419 -4.01 -5.36 10.75
N PRO A 420 -3.98 -6.30 9.80
CA PRO A 420 -3.97 -7.72 10.12
C PRO A 420 -2.79 -8.11 11.02
N GLY A 421 -3.08 -8.89 12.07
CA GLY A 421 -2.06 -9.42 12.98
C GLY A 421 -1.82 -8.61 14.26
N ILE A 422 -2.59 -7.54 14.53
CA ILE A 422 -2.48 -6.77 15.78
C ILE A 422 -3.76 -6.75 16.64
N ALA A 423 -4.89 -7.20 16.10
CA ALA A 423 -6.18 -7.19 16.78
C ALA A 423 -7.14 -8.23 16.16
N LEU A 424 -8.45 -7.99 16.17
CA LEU A 424 -9.44 -8.85 15.52
C LEU A 424 -9.50 -8.59 14.01
N GLN A 425 -9.23 -9.61 13.20
CA GLN A 425 -9.53 -9.59 11.76
C GLN A 425 -10.67 -10.56 11.44
N ILE A 426 -11.63 -10.16 10.59
CA ILE A 426 -12.74 -11.02 10.16
C ILE A 426 -12.77 -11.10 8.63
N LYS A 427 -12.66 -12.29 8.05
CA LYS A 427 -12.89 -12.52 6.61
C LYS A 427 -14.27 -13.13 6.40
N TYR A 428 -15.17 -12.34 5.85
CA TYR A 428 -16.56 -12.73 5.57
C TYR A 428 -16.84 -12.91 4.07
N ASN A 429 -15.92 -12.48 3.21
CA ASN A 429 -16.05 -12.57 1.75
C ASN A 429 -15.96 -14.02 1.24
N ILE A 430 -16.57 -14.30 0.09
CA ILE A 430 -16.43 -15.61 -0.59
C ILE A 430 -14.97 -15.79 -1.00
N ASP A 431 -14.37 -14.77 -1.61
CA ASP A 431 -12.95 -14.77 -1.94
C ASP A 431 -12.09 -14.64 -0.66
N LYS A 432 -11.37 -15.70 -0.32
CA LYS A 432 -10.55 -15.77 0.90
C LYS A 432 -9.20 -15.09 0.74
N THR A 433 -8.83 -14.65 -0.47
CA THR A 433 -7.58 -13.94 -0.74
C THR A 433 -7.60 -12.51 -0.20
N ILE A 434 -8.77 -11.87 -0.22
CA ILE A 434 -8.97 -10.48 0.21
C ILE A 434 -8.70 -10.36 1.71
N THR A 435 -8.03 -9.27 2.09
CA THR A 435 -7.83 -8.95 3.50
C THR A 435 -9.17 -8.65 4.16
N GLY A 436 -9.44 -9.26 5.33
CA GLY A 436 -10.64 -8.94 6.10
C GLY A 436 -10.52 -7.62 6.85
N PRO A 437 -11.62 -6.89 7.15
CA PRO A 437 -11.57 -5.74 8.04
C PRO A 437 -10.94 -6.10 9.38
N THR A 438 -10.16 -5.17 9.92
CA THR A 438 -9.52 -5.31 11.23
C THR A 438 -10.13 -4.32 12.23
N PHE A 439 -10.41 -4.79 13.44
CA PHE A 439 -11.04 -4.04 14.52
C PHE A 439 -10.08 -3.92 15.71
N CYS A 440 -9.66 -2.69 15.99
CA CYS A 440 -8.75 -2.32 17.09
C CYS A 440 -9.50 -1.50 18.13
N GLY A 441 -8.90 -1.30 19.31
CA GLY A 441 -9.54 -0.56 20.40
C GLY A 441 -10.78 -1.29 20.95
N VAL A 442 -11.73 -0.49 21.46
CA VAL A 442 -13.03 -0.99 21.88
C VAL A 442 -13.92 -1.22 20.66
N VAL A 443 -14.26 -2.48 20.41
CA VAL A 443 -15.15 -2.87 19.32
C VAL A 443 -16.60 -2.76 19.80
N LYS A 444 -17.34 -1.82 19.22
CA LYS A 444 -18.75 -1.59 19.53
C LYS A 444 -19.63 -2.76 19.05
N PRO A 445 -20.81 -2.98 19.67
CA PRO A 445 -21.74 -3.99 19.21
C PRO A 445 -22.13 -3.79 17.75
N GLN A 446 -21.97 -4.84 16.94
CA GLN A 446 -22.29 -4.82 15.51
C GLN A 446 -22.48 -6.24 14.99
N ALA A 447 -23.20 -6.39 13.89
CA ALA A 447 -23.39 -7.68 13.23
C ALA A 447 -22.76 -7.70 11.84
N LEU A 448 -22.17 -8.84 11.47
CA LEU A 448 -21.62 -9.10 10.15
C LEU A 448 -22.25 -10.37 9.60
N ILE A 449 -22.55 -10.38 8.31
CA ILE A 449 -23.06 -11.55 7.58
C ILE A 449 -22.06 -11.89 6.49
N SER A 450 -21.66 -13.15 6.39
CA SER A 450 -20.77 -13.62 5.33
C SER A 450 -21.45 -13.63 3.96
N GLU A 451 -20.65 -13.50 2.91
CA GLU A 451 -21.12 -13.62 1.53
C GLU A 451 -21.44 -15.08 1.17
N GLY A 452 -20.74 -16.04 1.77
CA GLY A 452 -20.97 -17.48 1.62
C GLY A 452 -21.20 -18.20 2.95
N ASN A 453 -21.02 -19.53 2.98
CA ASN A 453 -21.26 -20.37 4.15
C ASN A 453 -20.10 -20.45 5.15
N GLN A 454 -19.07 -19.63 4.97
CA GLN A 454 -17.88 -19.63 5.81
C GLN A 454 -17.47 -18.22 6.20
N MET A 455 -17.02 -18.07 7.44
CA MET A 455 -16.42 -16.85 7.96
C MET A 455 -15.17 -17.21 8.77
N LEU A 456 -14.05 -16.57 8.50
CA LEU A 456 -12.80 -16.76 9.26
C LEU A 456 -12.56 -15.58 10.19
N LEU A 457 -12.04 -15.86 11.37
CA LEU A 457 -11.69 -14.87 12.37
C LEU A 457 -10.25 -15.11 12.82
N ASN A 458 -9.47 -14.05 12.96
CA ASN A 458 -8.19 -14.08 13.64
C ASN A 458 -8.24 -13.14 14.84
N TYR A 459 -8.14 -13.70 16.04
CA TYR A 459 -7.97 -12.98 17.28
C TYR A 459 -6.47 -12.84 17.57
N VAL A 460 -6.00 -11.60 17.73
CA VAL A 460 -4.65 -11.32 18.23
C VAL A 460 -4.72 -10.45 19.49
N GLY A 461 -4.52 -11.10 20.64
CA GLY A 461 -4.38 -10.45 21.93
C GLY A 461 -2.91 -10.33 22.32
N THR A 462 -2.47 -9.14 22.75
CA THR A 462 -1.11 -8.86 23.22
C THR A 462 -1.08 -8.41 24.68
N SER A 463 -2.24 -8.37 25.34
CA SER A 463 -2.41 -8.04 26.76
C SER A 463 -3.40 -9.01 27.40
N SER A 464 -3.27 -9.25 28.71
CA SER A 464 -4.22 -10.06 29.49
C SER A 464 -5.63 -9.47 29.50
N GLN A 465 -5.77 -8.17 29.24
CA GLN A 465 -7.06 -7.47 29.19
C GLN A 465 -7.73 -7.52 27.80
N HIS A 466 -7.04 -8.02 26.78
CA HIS A 466 -7.64 -8.14 25.46
C HIS A 466 -8.68 -9.25 25.47
N MET A 467 -9.79 -9.02 24.78
CA MET A 467 -10.90 -9.97 24.75
C MET A 467 -11.80 -9.76 23.53
N LEU A 468 -12.53 -10.81 23.18
CA LEU A 468 -13.60 -10.80 22.20
C LEU A 468 -14.73 -11.69 22.67
N LYS A 469 -15.95 -11.16 22.65
CA LYS A 469 -17.20 -11.89 22.88
C LYS A 469 -18.14 -11.64 21.73
N PHE A 470 -18.67 -12.70 21.13
CA PHE A 470 -19.64 -12.63 20.06
C PHE A 470 -20.62 -13.80 20.11
N ARG A 471 -21.74 -13.62 19.44
CA ARG A 471 -22.71 -14.67 19.15
C ARG A 471 -22.69 -15.01 17.67
N TYR A 472 -22.97 -16.26 17.32
CA TYR A 472 -22.99 -16.69 15.93
C TYR A 472 -24.12 -17.68 15.67
N LYS A 473 -24.65 -17.62 14.45
CA LYS A 473 -25.68 -18.54 13.93
C LYS A 473 -25.67 -18.57 12.41
N GLN A 474 -26.40 -19.52 11.86
CA GLN A 474 -26.80 -19.55 10.46
C GLN A 474 -27.77 -18.39 10.17
N ALA A 475 -27.57 -17.74 9.02
CA ALA A 475 -28.40 -16.66 8.51
C ALA A 475 -29.15 -17.10 7.24
#